data_AF-A0A7C4Z1Q2-F1
#
_entry.id   AF-A0A7C4Z1Q2-F1
#
_cell.length_a   1.000
_cell.length_b   1.000
_cell.length_c   1.000
_cell.angle_alpha   90.00
_cell.angle_beta   90.00
_cell.angle_gamma   90.00
#
_symmetry.space_group_name_H-M   'P 1'
#
loop_
_entity.id
_entity.type
_entity.pdbx_description
1 polymer ?
#
loop_
_entity_poly.entity_id
_entity_poly.type
_entity_poly.pdbx_seq_one_letter_code
_entity_poly.pdbx_strand_id
1 'polypeptide(L)'
;MERDRITMSQKELARLRVVTLASDGHITVREAAGRMGLSPRQTSRLLGRYRTLGAHGLIHGNRGRTPSNRLPPELRQKILE
;
A
#
# COMPACT_ATOMS: atom_id res chain seq x y z
N MET A 1 21.87 -7.82 -14.69
CA MET A 1 20.76 -6.89 -14.44
C MET A 1 19.90 -7.48 -13.33
N GLU A 2 20.01 -6.92 -12.14
CA GLU A 2 19.18 -7.31 -10.99
C GLU A 2 17.72 -6.97 -11.30
N ARG A 3 16.82 -7.94 -11.18
CA ARG A 3 15.40 -7.73 -11.44
C ARG A 3 14.84 -6.97 -10.24
N ASP A 4 14.48 -5.70 -10.44
CA ASP A 4 13.75 -4.93 -9.42
C ASP A 4 12.43 -5.65 -9.10
N ARG A 5 12.35 -6.25 -7.90
CA ARG A 5 11.27 -7.15 -7.51
C ARG A 5 10.41 -6.53 -6.43
N ILE A 6 9.17 -6.22 -6.80
CA ILE A 6 8.18 -5.64 -5.88
C ILE A 6 7.25 -6.74 -5.35
N THR A 7 7.26 -6.92 -4.03
CA THR A 7 6.32 -7.85 -3.36
C THR A 7 5.07 -7.11 -2.91
N MET A 8 3.91 -7.49 -3.45
CA MET A 8 2.60 -6.90 -3.14
C MET A 8 1.63 -7.97 -2.64
N SER A 9 0.69 -7.57 -1.80
CA SER A 9 -0.51 -8.36 -1.51
C SER A 9 -1.49 -8.29 -2.68
N GLN A 10 -2.41 -9.25 -2.77
CA GLN A 10 -3.46 -9.23 -3.79
C GLN A 10 -4.28 -7.93 -3.78
N LYS A 11 -4.52 -7.37 -2.60
CA LYS A 11 -5.21 -6.08 -2.43
C LYS A 11 -4.43 -4.92 -3.03
N GLU A 12 -3.12 -4.86 -2.79
CA GLU A 12 -2.27 -3.80 -3.35
C GLU A 12 -2.10 -3.96 -4.87
N LEU A 13 -2.04 -5.19 -5.37
CA LEU A 13 -2.01 -5.48 -6.81
C LEU A 13 -3.31 -5.04 -7.51
N ALA A 14 -4.47 -5.33 -6.90
CA ALA A 14 -5.75 -4.85 -7.42
C ALA A 14 -5.82 -3.31 -7.45
N ARG A 15 -5.31 -2.65 -6.41
CA ARG A 15 -5.22 -1.18 -6.37
C ARG A 15 -4.30 -0.63 -7.44
N LEU A 16 -3.17 -1.27 -7.73
CA LEU A 16 -2.26 -0.86 -8.79
C LEU A 16 -3.01 -0.70 -10.12
N ARG A 17 -3.80 -1.70 -10.51
CA ARG A 17 -4.60 -1.66 -11.74
C ARG A 17 -5.56 -0.46 -11.78
N VAL A 18 -6.30 -0.24 -10.69
CA VAL A 18 -7.28 0.86 -10.60
C VAL A 18 -6.59 2.23 -10.58
N VAL A 19 -5.49 2.35 -9.85
CA VAL A 19 -4.74 3.60 -9.74
C VAL A 19 -4.04 3.96 -11.05
N THR A 20 -3.53 2.98 -11.80
CA THR A 20 -3.00 3.22 -13.15
C THR A 20 -4.07 3.81 -14.07
N LEU A 21 -5.26 3.19 -14.16
CA LEU A 21 -6.37 3.72 -14.95
C LEU A 21 -6.76 5.16 -14.56
N ALA A 22 -6.78 5.44 -13.25
CA ALA A 22 -7.10 6.78 -12.75
C ALA A 22 -5.96 7.79 -12.98
N SER A 23 -4.71 7.33 -12.97
CA SER A 23 -3.54 8.16 -13.26
C SER A 23 -3.48 8.55 -14.73
N ASP A 24 -3.85 7.62 -15.61
CA ASP A 24 -3.89 7.80 -17.07
C ASP A 24 -5.13 8.57 -17.54
N GLY A 25 -6.04 8.92 -16.61
CA GLY A 25 -7.23 9.71 -16.90
C GLY A 25 -8.41 8.91 -17.49
N HIS A 26 -8.31 7.58 -17.54
CA HIS A 26 -9.38 6.71 -18.04
C HIS A 26 -10.61 6.65 -17.12
N ILE A 27 -10.41 6.87 -15.82
CA ILE A 27 -11.50 6.93 -14.83
C ILE A 27 -11.28 8.10 -13.86
N THR A 28 -12.37 8.62 -13.33
CA THR A 28 -12.34 9.67 -12.31
C THR A 28 -11.87 9.12 -10.96
N VAL A 29 -11.41 10.02 -10.07
CA VAL A 29 -11.08 9.70 -8.68
C VAL A 29 -12.26 9.05 -7.94
N ARG A 30 -13.49 9.46 -8.24
CA ARG A 30 -14.70 8.95 -7.59
C ARG A 30 -15.00 7.51 -7.99
N GLU A 31 -14.87 7.19 -9.28
CA GLU A 31 -15.02 5.82 -9.78
C GLU A 31 -13.92 4.91 -9.24
N ALA A 32 -12.67 5.37 -9.22
CA ALA A 32 -11.56 4.65 -8.63
C ALA A 32 -11.78 4.36 -7.14
N ALA A 33 -12.31 5.33 -6.40
CA ALA A 33 -12.67 5.20 -5.00
C ALA A 33 -13.73 4.09 -4.79
N GLY A 34 -14.78 4.09 -5.61
CA GLY A 34 -15.82 3.05 -5.59
C GLY A 34 -15.24 1.65 -5.87
N ARG A 35 -14.40 1.51 -6.90
CA ARG A 35 -13.76 0.21 -7.25
C ARG A 35 -12.82 -0.30 -6.16
N MET A 36 -12.18 0.57 -5.40
CA MET A 36 -11.26 0.20 -4.33
C MET A 36 -11.94 0.07 -2.95
N GLY A 37 -13.22 0.45 -2.83
CA GLY A 37 -13.91 0.55 -1.54
C GLY A 37 -13.24 1.56 -0.59
N LEU A 38 -12.75 2.68 -1.13
CA LEU A 38 -12.05 3.72 -0.39
C LEU A 38 -12.77 5.05 -0.50
N SER A 39 -12.46 6.00 0.38
CA SER A 39 -12.95 7.37 0.20
C SER A 39 -12.22 8.08 -0.96
N PRO A 40 -12.83 9.10 -1.58
CA PRO A 40 -12.15 9.92 -2.59
C PRO A 40 -10.85 10.54 -2.07
N ARG A 41 -10.81 10.99 -0.80
CA ARG A 41 -9.59 11.53 -0.18
C ARG A 41 -8.47 10.49 -0.07
N GLN A 42 -8.79 9.26 0.34
CA GLN A 42 -7.82 8.17 0.39
C GLN A 42 -7.30 7.81 -1.01
N THR A 43 -8.20 7.83 -1.99
CA THR A 43 -7.87 7.58 -3.39
C THR A 43 -6.94 8.65 -3.96
N SER A 44 -7.22 9.94 -3.74
CA SER A 44 -6.32 11.03 -4.12
C SER A 44 -4.95 10.92 -3.46
N ARG A 45 -4.89 10.53 -2.18
CA ARG A 45 -3.61 10.28 -1.48
C ARG A 45 -2.83 9.08 -2.05
N LEU A 46 -3.52 8.05 -2.53
CA LEU A 46 -2.89 6.92 -3.21
C LEU A 46 -2.36 7.33 -4.59
N LEU A 47 -3.15 8.08 -5.37
CA LEU A 47 -2.75 8.64 -6.65
C LEU A 47 -1.52 9.54 -6.52
N GLY A 48 -1.49 10.43 -5.51
CA GLY A 48 -0.32 11.27 -5.24
C GLY A 48 0.94 10.45 -4.98
N ARG A 49 0.84 9.41 -4.12
CA ARG A 49 1.97 8.49 -3.85
C ARG A 49 2.38 7.67 -5.06
N TYR A 50 1.44 7.24 -5.88
CA TYR A 50 1.73 6.50 -7.11
C TYR A 50 2.45 7.38 -8.12
N ARG A 51 2.05 8.64 -8.27
CA ARG A 51 2.73 9.59 -9.18
C ARG A 51 4.16 9.90 -8.75
N THR A 52 4.46 9.88 -7.45
CA THR A 52 5.81 10.17 -6.94
C THR A 52 6.70 8.94 -6.81
N LEU A 53 6.15 7.77 -6.45
CA LEU A 53 6.90 6.56 -6.10
C LEU A 53 6.56 5.34 -6.99
N GLY A 54 5.70 5.50 -7.98
CA GLY A 54 5.20 4.39 -8.79
C GLY A 54 4.49 3.32 -7.95
N ALA A 55 4.66 2.05 -8.33
CA ALA A 55 4.06 0.92 -7.63
C ALA A 55 4.50 0.80 -6.16
N HIS A 56 5.71 1.26 -5.80
CA HIS A 56 6.17 1.26 -4.41
C HIS A 56 5.30 2.11 -3.49
N GLY A 57 4.72 3.21 -4.01
CA GLY A 57 3.84 4.10 -3.25
C GLY A 57 2.53 3.44 -2.78
N LEU A 58 2.17 2.30 -3.36
CA LEU A 58 0.96 1.54 -3.03
C LEU A 58 1.20 0.44 -1.98
N ILE A 59 2.46 0.10 -1.70
CA ILE A 59 2.82 -0.87 -0.68
C ILE A 59 2.51 -0.28 0.71
N HIS A 60 2.03 -1.13 1.62
CA HIS A 60 1.81 -0.74 3.00
C HIS A 60 3.09 -0.21 3.65
N GLY A 61 3.08 1.04 4.14
CA GLY A 61 4.28 1.72 4.65
C GLY A 61 4.92 1.08 5.88
N ASN A 62 4.17 0.29 6.66
CA ASN A 62 4.74 -0.48 7.78
C ASN A 62 5.25 -1.87 7.38
N ARG A 63 5.19 -2.25 6.09
CA ARG A 63 5.70 -3.55 5.65
C ARG A 63 7.19 -3.65 5.95
N GLY A 64 7.58 -4.72 6.65
CA GLY A 64 8.97 -4.93 7.08
C GLY A 64 9.42 -4.03 8.23
N ARG A 65 8.58 -3.12 8.72
CA ARG A 65 8.93 -2.23 9.83
C ARG A 65 8.55 -2.85 11.16
N THR A 66 9.49 -2.83 12.11
CA THR A 66 9.23 -3.20 13.50
C THR A 66 8.62 -2.00 14.24
N PRO A 67 7.47 -2.17 14.94
CA PRO A 67 6.90 -1.10 15.75
C PRO A 67 7.86 -0.67 16.86
N SER A 68 7.93 0.62 17.18
CA SER A 68 8.79 1.15 18.26
C SER A 68 8.36 0.68 19.65
N ASN A 69 7.10 0.31 19.81
CA ASN A 69 6.51 -0.21 21.03
C ASN A 69 6.49 -1.75 21.08
N ARG A 70 7.25 -2.45 20.23
CA ARG A 70 7.35 -3.91 20.28
C ARG A 70 8.01 -4.32 21.61
N LEU A 71 7.37 -5.24 22.33
CA LEU A 71 7.96 -5.84 23.53
C LEU A 71 9.27 -6.56 23.18
N PRO A 72 10.30 -6.48 24.05
CA PRO A 72 11.51 -7.27 23.87
C PRO A 72 11.18 -8.76 23.72
N PRO A 73 11.86 -9.49 22.82
CA PRO A 73 11.62 -10.91 22.61
C PRO A 73 11.70 -11.72 23.90
N GLU A 74 12.62 -11.35 24.81
CA GLU A 74 12.81 -12.05 26.09
C GLU A 74 11.58 -11.91 26.98
N LEU A 75 10.99 -10.71 27.05
CA LEU A 75 9.79 -10.45 27.84
C LEU A 75 8.57 -11.17 27.28
N ARG A 76 8.46 -11.26 25.95
CA ARG A 76 7.36 -12.01 25.30
C ARG A 76 7.46 -13.51 25.59
N GLN A 77 8.67 -14.07 25.59
CA GLN A 77 8.88 -15.50 25.85
C GLN A 77 8.48 -15.86 27.29
N LYS A 78 8.84 -15.01 28.26
CA LYS A 78 8.52 -15.20 29.69
C LYS A 78 7.00 -15.17 30.00
N ILE A 79 6.18 -14.54 29.16
CA ILE A 79 4.72 -14.47 29.33
C ILE A 79 4.02 -15.72 28.76
N LEU A 80 4.66 -16.42 27.82
CA LEU A 80 4.10 -17.61 27.19
C LEU A 80 4.45 -18.91 27.92
N GLU A 81 5.42 -18.87 28.85
CA GLU A 81 5.62 -19.88 29.89
C GLU A 81 4.60 -19.74 31.02
#